data_AF-E1YGL7-F1
#
_entry.id   AF-E1YGL7-F1
#
_cell.length_a   1.000
_cell.length_b   1.000
_cell.length_c   1.000
_cell.angle_alpha   90.00
_cell.angle_beta   90.00
_cell.angle_gamma   90.00
#
_symmetry.space_group_name_H-M   'P 1'
#
loop_
_entity.id
_entity.type
_entity.pdbx_description
1 polymer ?
#
loop_
_entity_poly.entity_id
_entity_poly.type
_entity_poly.pdbx_seq_one_letter_code
_entity_poly.pdbx_strand_id
1 'polypeptide(L)'
;MEIKEGQKNPIAYLAYSSAQSWIVKEKVNPNQGGIYFKEGVDHKGPAPVVLLATIPRMATKQAETLGAILCFGDADFVNDQFLGMMANKDLFMNTAHWLEGELDLISTRPQQYAYPYHHLTKKQGQWIFWLLVVVLPLLPALIGSGIYIYRRWRG
;
A
#
# COMPACT_ATOMS: atom_id res chain seq x y z
N MET A 1 1.32 -21.41 3.94
CA MET A 1 0.41 -20.98 5.03
C MET A 1 -0.39 -22.21 5.40
N GLU A 2 0.00 -22.87 6.49
CA GLU A 2 -0.51 -24.18 6.85
C GLU A 2 -1.72 -24.00 7.77
N ILE A 3 -2.92 -24.25 7.24
CA ILE A 3 -4.16 -24.22 8.02
C ILE A 3 -4.21 -25.52 8.80
N LYS A 4 -4.04 -25.46 10.13
CA LYS A 4 -4.18 -26.62 11.00
C LYS A 4 -5.60 -27.19 10.90
N GLU A 5 -5.68 -28.38 10.36
CA GLU A 5 -6.86 -29.21 10.17
C GLU A 5 -7.45 -29.58 11.55
N GLY A 6 -8.67 -29.10 11.86
CA GLY A 6 -9.35 -29.51 13.10
C GLY A 6 -10.45 -28.59 13.64
N GLN A 7 -10.49 -27.31 13.26
CA GLN A 7 -11.65 -26.44 13.50
C GLN A 7 -11.95 -25.68 12.22
N LYS A 8 -13.01 -26.10 11.50
CA LYS A 8 -13.55 -25.33 10.37
C LYS A 8 -14.26 -24.11 10.94
N ASN A 9 -13.49 -23.14 11.40
CA ASN A 9 -14.01 -21.85 11.74
C ASN A 9 -14.58 -21.28 10.43
N PRO A 10 -15.87 -20.95 10.35
CA PRO A 10 -16.45 -20.41 9.13
C PRO A 10 -15.82 -19.06 8.76
N ILE A 11 -15.04 -18.46 9.67
CA ILE A 11 -14.44 -17.15 9.53
C ILE A 11 -12.92 -17.28 9.37
N ALA A 12 -12.39 -16.69 8.30
CA ALA A 12 -10.96 -16.54 8.02
C ALA A 12 -10.62 -15.05 7.85
N TYR A 13 -9.49 -14.62 8.42
CA TYR A 13 -8.99 -13.26 8.26
C TYR A 13 -7.91 -13.24 7.18
N LEU A 14 -8.12 -12.47 6.12
CA LEU A 14 -7.24 -12.47 4.93
C LEU A 14 -6.18 -11.37 4.97
N ALA A 15 -6.48 -10.23 5.60
CA ALA A 15 -5.57 -9.11 5.68
C ALA A 15 -5.66 -8.41 7.02
N TYR A 16 -4.53 -7.86 7.44
CA TYR A 16 -4.35 -7.16 8.70
C TYR A 16 -3.71 -5.79 8.47
N SER A 17 -4.02 -4.85 9.35
CA SER A 17 -3.32 -3.57 9.43
C SER A 17 -1.88 -3.75 9.94
N SER A 18 -1.08 -2.68 9.92
CA SER A 18 0.30 -2.73 10.42
C SER A 18 0.36 -2.92 11.94
N ALA A 19 1.43 -3.54 12.43
CA ALA A 19 1.68 -3.71 13.88
C ALA A 19 1.89 -2.37 14.62
N GLN A 20 2.15 -1.28 13.88
CA GLN A 20 2.29 0.07 14.43
C GLN A 20 0.98 0.87 14.39
N SER A 21 -0.08 0.34 13.78
CA SER A 21 -1.40 0.98 13.76
C SER A 21 -2.16 0.78 15.07
N TRP A 22 -3.22 1.54 15.27
CA TRP A 22 -4.15 1.37 16.38
C TRP A 22 -5.58 1.74 15.95
N ILE A 23 -6.57 1.14 16.60
CA ILE A 23 -7.98 1.47 16.47
C ILE A 23 -8.30 2.53 17.50
N VAL A 24 -8.77 3.67 17.03
CA VAL A 24 -9.28 4.76 17.87
C VAL A 24 -10.75 4.49 18.17
N LYS A 25 -11.11 4.39 19.46
CA LYS A 25 -12.50 4.10 19.86
C LYS A 25 -13.37 5.35 20.03
N GLU A 26 -12.75 6.48 20.32
CA GLU A 26 -13.45 7.74 20.56
C GLU A 26 -13.54 8.57 19.28
N LYS A 27 -14.63 9.34 19.12
CA LYS A 27 -14.69 10.35 18.06
C LYS A 27 -13.65 11.43 18.35
N VAL A 28 -12.59 11.46 17.54
CA VAL A 28 -11.58 12.51 17.60
C VAL A 28 -12.04 13.68 16.75
N ASN A 29 -12.00 14.89 17.31
CA ASN A 29 -12.19 16.11 16.54
C ASN A 29 -10.86 16.48 15.87
N PRO A 30 -10.73 16.41 14.53
CA PRO A 30 -9.46 16.67 13.84
C PRO A 30 -8.95 18.10 14.06
N ASN A 31 -9.82 19.02 14.48
CA ASN A 31 -9.50 20.44 14.64
C ASN A 31 -8.90 20.79 16.03
N GLN A 32 -8.84 19.84 16.96
CA GLN A 32 -8.41 20.10 18.35
C GLN A 32 -6.97 19.65 18.67
N GLY A 33 -6.18 19.32 17.65
CA GLY A 33 -4.83 18.77 17.81
C GLY A 33 -4.77 17.33 17.30
N GLY A 34 -3.57 16.89 16.89
CA GLY A 34 -3.35 15.64 16.17
C GLY A 34 -3.95 14.39 16.83
N ILE A 35 -4.07 13.33 16.04
CA ILE A 35 -4.56 12.03 16.51
C ILE A 35 -3.37 11.29 17.17
N TYR A 36 -3.44 11.11 18.49
CA TYR A 36 -2.43 10.38 19.26
C TYR A 36 -3.03 9.10 19.87
N PHE A 37 -2.22 8.05 19.97
CA PHE A 37 -2.60 6.83 20.66
C PHE A 37 -2.83 7.09 22.14
N LYS A 38 -4.00 6.71 22.65
CA LYS A 38 -4.34 6.77 24.08
C LYS A 38 -4.23 5.38 24.70
N GLU A 39 -3.21 5.18 25.53
CA GLU A 39 -3.02 3.93 26.27
C GLU A 39 -4.21 3.65 27.20
N GLY A 40 -4.71 2.41 27.20
CA GLY A 40 -5.88 1.99 27.97
C GLY A 40 -7.24 2.27 27.31
N VAL A 41 -7.31 3.12 26.28
CA VAL A 41 -8.54 3.41 25.52
C VAL A 41 -8.48 2.75 24.14
N ASP A 42 -7.43 3.05 23.39
CA ASP A 42 -7.24 2.59 22.02
C ASP A 42 -6.70 1.16 21.97
N HIS A 43 -7.00 0.44 20.89
CA HIS A 43 -6.46 -0.90 20.67
C HIS A 43 -5.30 -0.87 19.69
N LYS A 44 -4.14 -1.35 20.14
CA LYS A 44 -2.98 -1.52 19.27
C LYS A 44 -3.23 -2.63 18.25
N GLY A 45 -2.83 -2.39 17.00
CA GLY A 45 -2.89 -3.37 15.92
C GLY A 45 -1.89 -4.52 16.12
N PRO A 46 -1.88 -5.50 15.21
CA PRO A 46 -2.57 -5.49 13.92
C PRO A 46 -4.06 -5.84 14.02
N ALA A 47 -4.91 -5.03 13.40
CA ALA A 47 -6.35 -5.24 13.33
C ALA A 47 -6.72 -5.92 12.01
N PRO A 48 -7.67 -6.87 12.00
CA PRO A 48 -8.14 -7.45 10.74
C PRO A 48 -8.87 -6.40 9.91
N VAL A 49 -8.51 -6.29 8.63
CA VAL A 49 -9.12 -5.34 7.68
C VAL A 49 -9.86 -6.05 6.54
N VAL A 50 -9.62 -7.35 6.33
CA VAL A 50 -10.39 -8.19 5.40
C VAL A 50 -10.77 -9.50 6.07
N LEU A 51 -12.06 -9.82 6.00
CA LEU A 51 -12.65 -11.00 6.61
C LEU A 51 -13.40 -11.82 5.56
N LEU A 52 -13.25 -13.13 5.60
CA LEU A 52 -13.99 -14.11 4.82
C LEU A 52 -14.85 -14.94 5.76
N ALA A 53 -16.15 -14.97 5.53
CA ALA A 53 -17.08 -15.88 6.19
C ALA A 53 -17.63 -16.88 5.17
N THR A 54 -17.49 -18.18 5.42
CA THR A 54 -17.99 -19.27 4.58
C THR A 54 -19.13 -19.99 5.30
N ILE A 55 -20.18 -20.31 4.55
CA ILE A 55 -21.34 -21.04 5.05
C ILE A 55 -21.18 -22.49 4.57
N PRO A 56 -20.94 -23.46 5.45
CA PRO A 56 -20.74 -24.85 5.04
C PRO A 56 -22.07 -25.53 4.67
N ARG A 57 -22.07 -26.34 3.60
CA ARG A 57 -23.14 -27.30 3.28
C ARG A 57 -22.98 -28.53 4.18
N MET A 58 -23.86 -28.68 5.16
CA MET A 58 -23.83 -29.85 6.06
C MET A 58 -24.37 -31.16 5.42
N ALA A 59 -24.61 -31.20 4.10
CA ALA A 59 -25.35 -32.30 3.47
C ALA A 59 -24.50 -33.46 2.94
N THR A 60 -23.16 -33.38 2.91
CA THR A 60 -22.32 -34.43 2.29
C THR A 60 -20.97 -34.56 2.99
N LYS A 61 -20.35 -35.76 2.94
CA LYS A 61 -19.03 -36.05 3.53
C LYS A 61 -17.91 -35.15 2.99
N GLN A 62 -18.11 -34.49 1.85
CA GLN A 62 -17.33 -33.32 1.44
C GLN A 62 -18.03 -32.04 1.90
N ALA A 63 -17.32 -31.21 2.67
CA ALA A 63 -17.79 -29.88 3.01
C ALA A 63 -17.71 -28.99 1.76
N GLU A 64 -18.82 -28.86 1.05
CA GLU A 64 -19.00 -27.86 0.01
C GLU A 64 -19.38 -26.52 0.66
N THR A 65 -18.85 -25.41 0.16
CA THR A 65 -19.26 -24.07 0.60
C THR A 65 -20.59 -23.72 -0.06
N LEU A 66 -21.66 -23.53 0.73
CA LEU A 66 -22.98 -23.08 0.23
C LEU A 66 -22.95 -21.63 -0.22
N GLY A 67 -22.13 -20.82 0.43
CA GLY A 67 -22.01 -19.40 0.16
C GLY A 67 -20.86 -18.80 0.95
N ALA A 68 -20.37 -17.66 0.49
CA ALA A 68 -19.31 -16.94 1.14
C ALA A 68 -19.60 -15.44 1.16
N ILE A 69 -19.11 -14.77 2.19
CA ILE A 69 -19.19 -13.33 2.39
C ILE A 69 -17.76 -12.84 2.59
N LEU A 70 -17.33 -11.89 1.75
CA LEU A 70 -16.08 -11.17 1.96
C LEU A 70 -16.39 -9.75 2.43
N CYS A 71 -15.80 -9.33 3.55
CA CYS A 71 -15.94 -8.01 4.13
C CYS A 71 -14.60 -7.26 4.07
N PHE A 72 -14.63 -6.03 3.55
CA PHE A 72 -13.52 -5.09 3.57
C PHE A 72 -13.80 -4.00 4.60
N GLY A 73 -12.79 -3.60 5.37
CA GLY A 73 -12.89 -2.59 6.42
C GLY A 73 -12.89 -1.14 5.92
N ASP A 74 -12.69 -0.93 4.63
CA ASP A 74 -12.70 0.37 3.97
C ASP A 74 -13.37 0.20 2.60
N ALA A 75 -14.17 1.18 2.17
CA ALA A 75 -14.81 1.20 0.85
C ALA A 75 -14.02 2.05 -0.16
N ASP A 76 -13.17 2.97 0.31
CA ASP A 76 -12.44 3.91 -0.53
C ASP A 76 -11.42 3.22 -1.44
N PHE A 77 -11.03 1.96 -1.15
CA PHE A 77 -10.14 1.19 -2.03
C PHE A 77 -10.74 0.92 -3.43
N VAL A 78 -12.08 0.95 -3.57
CA VAL A 78 -12.78 0.75 -4.86
C VAL A 78 -13.24 2.08 -5.48
N ASN A 79 -12.85 3.23 -4.92
CA ASN A 79 -13.21 4.54 -5.46
C ASN A 79 -12.37 4.85 -6.73
N ASP A 80 -12.92 5.57 -7.71
CA ASP A 80 -12.30 5.92 -9.00
C ASP A 80 -10.90 6.52 -8.86
N GLN A 81 -10.67 7.28 -7.78
CA GLN A 81 -9.37 7.89 -7.49
C GLN A 81 -8.30 6.86 -7.07
N PHE A 82 -8.69 5.72 -6.49
CA PHE A 82 -7.81 4.69 -5.94
C PHE A 82 -7.88 3.35 -6.69
N LEU A 83 -8.82 3.19 -7.63
CA LEU A 83 -8.97 2.01 -8.47
C LEU A 83 -7.70 1.68 -9.29
N GLY A 84 -6.98 2.71 -9.76
CA GLY A 84 -5.73 2.55 -10.50
C GLY A 84 -4.48 2.39 -9.63
N MET A 85 -4.59 2.53 -8.30
CA MET A 85 -3.46 2.44 -7.38
C MET A 85 -3.33 1.06 -6.75
N MET A 86 -2.08 0.61 -6.58
CA MET A 86 -1.68 -0.48 -5.67
C MET A 86 -2.50 -1.79 -5.77
N ALA A 87 -2.90 -2.18 -6.99
CA ALA A 87 -3.64 -3.42 -7.26
C ALA A 87 -5.03 -3.53 -6.60
N ASN A 88 -5.64 -2.42 -6.17
CA ASN A 88 -7.00 -2.42 -5.59
C ASN A 88 -8.06 -2.98 -6.55
N LYS A 89 -7.98 -2.60 -7.83
CA LYS A 89 -8.85 -3.14 -8.89
C LYS A 89 -8.71 -4.65 -9.03
N ASP A 90 -7.49 -5.18 -9.04
CA ASP A 90 -7.24 -6.61 -9.19
C ASP A 90 -7.77 -7.38 -7.97
N LEU A 91 -7.61 -6.83 -6.76
CA LEU A 91 -8.15 -7.41 -5.53
C LEU A 91 -9.68 -7.50 -5.57
N PHE A 92 -10.36 -6.43 -6.00
CA PHE A 92 -11.81 -6.41 -6.13
C PHE A 92 -12.31 -7.41 -7.19
N MET A 93 -11.71 -7.40 -8.39
CA MET A 93 -12.11 -8.31 -9.47
C MET A 93 -11.88 -9.78 -9.09
N ASN A 94 -10.73 -10.11 -8.50
CA ASN A 94 -10.44 -11.48 -8.05
C ASN A 94 -11.42 -11.94 -6.96
N THR A 95 -11.82 -11.03 -6.07
CA THR A 95 -12.84 -11.33 -5.06
C THR A 95 -14.20 -11.63 -5.70
N ALA A 96 -14.62 -10.81 -6.67
CA ALA A 96 -15.90 -11.00 -7.36
C ALA A 96 -15.92 -12.34 -8.10
N HIS A 97 -14.89 -12.65 -8.87
CA HIS A 97 -14.76 -13.95 -9.56
C HIS A 97 -14.75 -15.14 -8.59
N TRP A 98 -14.06 -15.00 -7.44
CA TRP A 98 -14.05 -16.05 -6.42
C TRP A 98 -15.45 -16.28 -5.80
N LEU A 99 -16.21 -15.21 -5.56
CA LEU A 99 -17.58 -15.30 -5.02
C LEU A 99 -18.58 -15.87 -6.04
N GLU A 100 -18.35 -15.67 -7.34
CA GLU A 100 -19.16 -16.26 -8.42
C GLU A 100 -18.90 -17.76 -8.60
N GLY A 101 -17.85 -18.31 -7.97
CA GLY A 101 -17.46 -19.72 -8.11
C GLY A 101 -16.65 -20.01 -9.36
N GLU A 102 -16.23 -18.97 -10.10
CA GLU A 102 -15.37 -19.06 -11.28
C GLU A 102 -13.89 -19.16 -10.86
N LEU A 103 -13.53 -20.26 -10.19
CA LEU A 103 -12.15 -20.48 -9.70
C LEU A 103 -11.11 -20.55 -10.84
N ASP A 104 -11.53 -20.90 -12.06
CA ASP A 104 -10.67 -20.96 -13.25
C ASP A 104 -10.30 -19.57 -13.82
N LEU A 105 -10.97 -18.50 -13.38
CA LEU A 105 -10.69 -17.12 -13.78
C LEU A 105 -9.81 -16.36 -12.78
N ILE A 106 -9.34 -17.04 -11.71
CA ILE A 106 -8.38 -16.48 -10.76
C ILE A 106 -6.98 -16.54 -11.38
N SER A 107 -6.71 -15.69 -12.36
CA SER A 107 -5.36 -15.46 -12.84
C SER A 107 -4.64 -14.49 -11.90
N THR A 108 -3.54 -14.92 -11.29
CA THR A 108 -2.55 -13.98 -10.76
C THR A 108 -1.92 -13.26 -11.94
N ARG A 109 -2.52 -12.13 -12.37
CA ARG A 109 -1.96 -11.32 -13.46
C ARG A 109 -0.52 -10.94 -13.05
N PRO A 110 0.49 -11.17 -13.90
CA PRO A 110 1.85 -10.78 -13.55
C PRO A 110 1.84 -9.30 -13.18
N GLN A 111 2.43 -8.99 -12.02
CA GLN A 111 2.49 -7.64 -11.45
C GLN A 111 2.87 -6.69 -12.57
N GLN A 112 1.92 -5.90 -13.07
CA GLN A 112 2.27 -4.79 -13.93
C GLN A 112 3.02 -3.86 -12.99
N TYR A 113 4.35 -3.82 -13.12
CA TYR A 113 5.18 -2.78 -12.54
C TYR A 113 4.69 -1.46 -13.14
N ALA A 114 3.58 -0.93 -12.63
CA ALA A 114 3.20 0.45 -12.78
C ALA A 114 4.28 1.17 -12.01
N TYR A 115 5.34 1.52 -12.75
CA TYR A 115 6.56 2.20 -12.34
C TYR A 115 6.66 2.33 -10.83
N PRO A 116 7.48 1.53 -10.12
CA PRO A 116 7.67 1.79 -8.71
C PRO A 116 8.12 3.25 -8.66
N TYR A 117 7.28 4.11 -8.07
CA TYR A 117 7.68 5.45 -7.73
C TYR A 117 8.82 5.23 -6.75
N HIS A 118 10.04 5.16 -7.27
CA HIS A 118 11.23 5.23 -6.47
C HIS A 118 11.18 6.62 -5.88
N HIS A 119 10.56 6.73 -4.70
CA HIS A 119 10.69 7.91 -3.87
C HIS A 119 12.18 8.11 -3.72
N LEU A 120 12.70 9.14 -4.40
CA LEU A 120 14.09 9.53 -4.27
C LEU A 120 14.34 9.64 -2.78
N THR A 121 15.19 8.76 -2.26
CA THR A 121 15.58 8.82 -0.84
C THR A 121 16.09 10.24 -0.61
N LYS A 122 15.81 10.87 0.54
CA LYS A 122 16.20 12.28 0.81
C LYS A 122 17.63 12.59 0.36
N LYS A 123 18.54 11.62 0.52
CA LYS A 123 19.94 11.66 0.05
C LYS A 123 20.08 11.76 -1.48
N GLN A 124 19.34 10.96 -2.26
CA GLN A 124 19.36 10.99 -3.73
C GLN A 124 18.83 12.32 -4.28
N GLY A 125 17.74 12.84 -3.70
CA GLY A 125 17.22 14.16 -4.08
C GLY A 125 18.23 15.28 -3.78
N GLN A 126 18.93 15.20 -2.65
CA GLN A 126 19.96 16.18 -2.28
C GLN A 126 21.17 16.14 -3.22
N TRP A 127 21.61 14.95 -3.65
CA TRP A 127 22.68 14.81 -4.65
C TRP A 127 22.31 15.42 -6.00
N ILE A 128 21.09 15.15 -6.49
CA ILE A 128 20.59 15.71 -7.75
C ILE A 128 20.52 17.24 -7.67
N PHE A 129 20.07 17.79 -6.54
CA PHE A 129 20.03 19.23 -6.31
C PHE A 129 21.43 19.87 -6.41
N TRP A 130 22.43 19.35 -5.68
CA TRP A 130 23.79 19.90 -5.72
C TRP A 130 24.41 19.79 -7.11
N LEU A 131 24.17 18.68 -7.82
CA LEU A 131 24.71 18.49 -9.16
C LEU A 131 24.12 19.47 -10.16
N LEU A 132 22.79 19.60 -10.22
CA LEU A 132 22.11 20.42 -11.22
C LEU A 132 22.10 21.92 -10.89
N VAL A 133 21.95 22.28 -9.62
CA VAL A 133 21.78 23.67 -9.19
C VAL A 133 23.11 24.33 -8.87
N VAL A 134 24.13 23.57 -8.45
CA VAL A 134 25.42 24.13 -8.03
C VAL A 134 26.54 23.76 -8.98
N VAL A 135 26.80 22.48 -9.20
CA VAL A 135 27.95 22.06 -10.03
C VAL A 135 27.79 22.53 -11.48
N LEU A 136 26.61 22.33 -12.07
CA LEU A 136 26.36 22.65 -13.47
C LEU A 136 26.56 24.14 -13.82
N PRO A 137 26.06 25.14 -13.04
CA PRO A 137 26.36 26.55 -13.31
C PRO A 137 27.78 26.98 -12.88
N LEU A 138 28.38 26.34 -11.88
CA LEU A 138 29.71 26.73 -11.41
C LEU A 138 30.82 26.38 -12.42
N LEU A 139 30.70 25.25 -13.11
CA LEU A 139 31.67 24.81 -14.12
C LEU A 139 31.92 25.86 -15.23
N PRO A 140 30.90 26.34 -15.98
CA PRO A 140 31.11 27.36 -16.99
C PRO A 140 31.55 28.70 -16.39
N ALA A 141 31.11 29.05 -15.17
CA ALA A 141 31.54 30.27 -14.50
C ALA A 141 33.04 30.26 -14.16
N LEU A 142 33.57 29.11 -13.69
CA LEU A 142 34.99 28.94 -13.41
C LEU A 142 35.83 28.95 -14.70
N ILE A 143 35.37 28.25 -15.74
CA ILE A 143 36.05 28.23 -17.04
C ILE A 143 36.08 29.63 -17.64
N GLY A 144 34.94 30.33 -17.66
CA GLY A 144 34.84 31.70 -18.16
C GLY A 144 35.72 32.68 -17.40
N SER A 145 35.72 32.60 -16.06
CA SER A 145 36.57 33.44 -15.20
C SER A 145 38.05 33.14 -15.40
N GLY A 146 38.42 31.86 -15.52
CA GLY A 146 39.80 31.44 -15.79
C GLY A 146 40.32 31.96 -17.12
N ILE A 147 39.53 31.85 -18.19
CA ILE A 147 39.88 32.40 -19.51
C ILE A 147 40.03 33.92 -19.45
N TYR A 148 39.12 34.62 -18.76
CA TYR A 148 39.18 36.07 -18.61
C TYR A 148 40.46 36.53 -17.90
N ILE A 149 40.80 35.91 -16.77
CA ILE A 149 42.00 36.23 -15.98
C ILE A 149 43.26 35.92 -16.80
N TYR A 150 43.33 34.75 -17.41
CA TYR A 150 44.46 34.35 -18.24
C TYR A 150 44.69 35.31 -19.41
N ARG A 151 43.62 35.78 -20.06
CA ARG A 151 43.73 36.75 -21.15
C ARG A 151 44.22 38.12 -20.66
N ARG A 152 43.83 38.54 -19.45
CA ARG A 152 44.27 39.80 -18.83
C ARG A 152 45.73 39.77 -18.36
N TRP A 153 46.27 38.59 -18.05
CA TRP A 153 47.66 38.45 -17.59
C TRP A 153 48.68 38.36 -18.73
N ARG A 154 48.23 38.03 -19.95
CA ARG A 154 49.09 37.92 -21.14
C ARG A 154 49.00 39.10 -22.11
N GLY A 155 48.05 40.00 -21.92
CA GLY A 155 47.94 41.27 -22.67
C GLY A 155 48.26 42.43 -21.76
#